data_AF-A0A176U7Z1-F1
#
_entry.id   AF-A0A176U7Z1-F1
#
_cell.length_a   1.000
_cell.length_b   1.000
_cell.length_c   1.000
_cell.angle_alpha   90.00
_cell.angle_beta   90.00
_cell.angle_gamma   90.00
#
_symmetry.space_group_name_H-M   'P 1'
#
loop_
_entity.id
_entity.type
_entity.pdbx_description
1 polymer ?
#
loop_
_entity_poly.entity_id
_entity_poly.type
_entity_poly.pdbx_seq_one_letter_code
_entity_poly.pdbx_strand_id
1 'polypeptide(L)' 'MPDSNTVHMEVIQYQPAINKEIWSHDATTIEQCKQAFIDAPLFDGKIFWDAEQDIEWIDD' A
#
# COMPACT_ATOMS: atom_id res chain seq x y z
N MET A 1 19.26 -9.09 -18.43
CA MET A 1 18.03 -9.79 -17.96
C MET A 1 17.75 -9.26 -16.57
N PRO A 2 16.49 -8.90 -16.31
CA PRO A 2 16.08 -7.58 -15.85
C PRO A 2 16.75 -7.24 -14.53
N ASP A 3 17.05 -5.96 -14.34
CA ASP A 3 17.74 -5.39 -13.18
C ASP A 3 16.99 -5.73 -11.87
N SER A 4 17.20 -6.94 -11.32
CA SER A 4 16.45 -7.49 -10.18
C SER A 4 16.85 -6.89 -8.84
N ASN A 5 17.10 -5.60 -8.80
CA ASN A 5 17.19 -4.82 -7.57
C ASN A 5 15.96 -3.91 -7.42
N THR A 6 14.81 -4.41 -7.86
CA THR A 6 13.52 -3.75 -7.68
C THR A 6 12.78 -4.38 -6.52
N VAL A 7 12.25 -3.53 -5.64
CA VAL A 7 11.34 -3.88 -4.56
C VAL A 7 9.93 -3.73 -5.09
N HIS A 8 9.13 -4.78 -4.93
CA HIS A 8 7.70 -4.79 -5.21
C HIS A 8 6.94 -4.64 -3.89
N MET A 9 5.96 -3.74 -3.85
CA MET A 9 5.06 -3.57 -2.72
C MET A 9 3.63 -3.58 -3.22
N GLU A 10 2.77 -4.37 -2.57
CA GLU A 10 1.37 -4.51 -2.90
C GLU A 10 0.49 -4.36 -1.65
N VAL A 11 -0.73 -3.88 -1.85
CA VAL A 11 -1.75 -3.71 -0.83
C VAL A 11 -2.94 -4.56 -1.23
N ILE A 12 -3.34 -5.49 -0.36
CA ILE A 12 -4.48 -6.38 -0.56
C ILE A 12 -5.55 -6.14 0.49
N GLN A 13 -6.81 -6.32 0.10
CA GLN A 13 -7.91 -6.25 1.07
C GLN A 13 -8.01 -7.59 1.80
N TYR A 14 -7.84 -7.57 3.12
CA TYR A 14 -8.00 -8.76 3.95
C TYR A 14 -9.47 -9.18 4.05
N GLN A 15 -10.40 -8.23 4.27
CA GLN A 15 -11.83 -8.53 4.40
C GLN A 15 -12.75 -7.46 3.76
N PRO A 16 -13.77 -7.87 2.98
CA PRO A 16 -13.83 -9.17 2.30
C PRO A 16 -12.58 -9.39 1.44
N ALA A 17 -12.04 -10.62 1.45
CA ALA A 17 -10.85 -10.95 0.68
C ALA A 17 -11.12 -10.76 -0.81
N ILE A 18 -10.34 -9.89 -1.46
CA ILE A 18 -10.37 -9.74 -2.91
C ILE A 18 -9.17 -10.47 -3.50
N ASN A 19 -9.38 -11.19 -4.60
CA ASN A 19 -8.29 -11.92 -5.29
C ASN A 19 -7.43 -10.99 -6.17
N LYS A 20 -7.29 -9.71 -5.79
CA LYS A 20 -6.58 -8.70 -6.57
C LYS A 20 -5.90 -7.68 -5.65
N GLU A 21 -4.69 -7.25 -5.98
CA GLU A 21 -4.10 -6.08 -5.34
C GLU A 21 -4.96 -4.83 -5.55
N ILE A 22 -5.23 -4.09 -4.47
CA ILE A 22 -5.84 -2.75 -4.51
C ILE A 22 -4.84 -1.78 -5.15
N TRP A 23 -3.56 -2.00 -4.88
CA TRP A 23 -2.47 -1.19 -5.36
C TRP A 23 -1.18 -1.99 -5.35
N SER A 24 -0.33 -1.73 -6.33
CA SER A 24 1.02 -2.28 -6.41
C SER A 24 2.00 -1.25 -6.96
N HIS A 25 3.24 -1.31 -6.51
CA HIS A 25 4.30 -0.41 -6.96
C HIS A 25 5.68 -1.07 -6.89
N ASP A 26 6.41 -0.92 -8.00
CA ASP A 26 7.79 -1.36 -8.16
C ASP A 26 8.74 -0.17 -8.10
N ALA A 27 9.71 -0.21 -7.20
CA ALA A 27 10.76 0.80 -7.08
C ALA A 27 12.13 0.16 -6.87
N THR A 28 13.22 0.94 -6.85
CA THR A 28 14.56 0.36 -6.65
C THR A 28 14.92 0.16 -5.18
N THR A 29 14.19 0.79 -4.26
CA THR A 29 14.38 0.60 -2.82
C THR A 29 13.03 0.50 -2.10
N ILE A 30 13.06 -0.14 -0.93
CA ILE A 30 11.86 -0.26 -0.09
C ILE A 30 11.38 1.09 0.43
N GLU A 31 12.28 2.07 0.61
CA GLU A 31 11.92 3.42 1.04
C GLU A 31 11.09 4.15 -0.02
N GLN A 32 11.43 3.96 -1.30
CA GLN A 32 10.63 4.51 -2.40
C GLN A 32 9.23 3.88 -2.46
N CYS A 33 9.12 2.57 -2.30
CA CYS A 33 7.82 1.90 -2.21
C CYS A 33 7.00 2.40 -1.00
N LYS A 34 7.64 2.56 0.17
CA LYS A 34 6.98 3.10 1.37
C LYS A 34 6.45 4.51 1.15
N GLN A 35 7.26 5.38 0.55
CA GLN A 35 6.84 6.75 0.25
C GLN A 35 5.68 6.74 -0.76
N ALA A 36 5.78 5.92 -1.81
CA ALA A 36 4.71 5.75 -2.79
C ALA A 36 3.41 5.23 -2.16
N PHE A 37 3.49 4.33 -1.18
CA PHE A 37 2.34 3.86 -0.41
C PHE A 37 1.74 4.96 0.47
N ILE A 38 2.59 5.72 1.17
CA ILE A 38 2.15 6.84 2.02
C ILE A 38 1.43 7.90 1.19
N ASP A 39 1.93 8.23 -0.01
CA ASP A 39 1.37 9.24 -0.89
C ASP A 39 0.21 8.73 -1.75
N ALA A 40 -0.04 7.42 -1.79
CA ALA A 40 -1.10 6.84 -2.60
C ALA A 40 -2.48 7.10 -1.95
N PRO A 41 -3.47 7.61 -2.71
CA PRO A 41 -4.81 7.89 -2.21
C PRO A 41 -5.65 6.60 -2.13
N LEU A 42 -5.21 5.64 -1.31
CA LEU A 42 -5.78 4.29 -1.23
C LEU A 42 -7.03 4.18 -0.35
N PHE A 43 -7.28 5.16 0.50
CA PHE A 43 -8.32 5.11 1.53
C PHE A 43 -9.46 6.07 1.18
N ASP A 44 -10.35 5.66 0.27
CA ASP A 44 -11.46 6.48 -0.22
C ASP A 44 -10.99 7.83 -0.81
N GLY A 45 -9.86 7.80 -1.52
CA GLY A 45 -9.23 9.00 -2.09
C GLY A 45 -8.33 9.76 -1.11
N LYS A 46 -8.22 9.32 0.14
CA LYS A 46 -7.28 9.85 1.14
C LYS A 46 -5.98 9.07 1.16
N ILE A 47 -4.91 9.76 1.56
CA ILE A 47 -3.59 9.15 1.83
C ILE A 47 -3.57 8.46 3.19
N PHE A 48 -2.56 7.61 3.42
CA PHE A 48 -2.47 6.79 4.64
C PHE A 48 -2.65 7.59 5.94
N TRP A 49 -1.92 8.71 6.09
CA TRP A 49 -1.98 9.54 7.31
C TRP A 49 -3.30 10.28 7.50
N ASP A 50 -3.99 10.63 6.41
CA ASP A 50 -5.30 11.27 6.48
C ASP A 50 -6.39 10.26 6.87
N ALA A 51 -6.22 9.00 6.46
CA ALA A 51 -7.13 7.92 6.79
C ALA A 51 -6.87 7.31 8.17
N GLU A 52 -5.65 7.41 8.73
CA GLU A 52 -5.31 6.92 10.07
C GLU A 52 -6.29 7.42 11.14
N GLN A 53 -6.78 8.66 11.01
CA GLN A 53 -7.75 9.24 11.94
C GLN A 53 -9.14 8.59 11.88
N ASP A 54 -9.49 8.00 10.74
CA ASP A 54 -10.78 7.33 10.50
C ASP A 54 -10.70 5.80 10.65
N ILE A 55 -9.50 5.25 10.82
CA ILE A 55 -9.29 3.81 10.98
C ILE A 55 -9.56 3.42 12.43
N GLU A 56 -10.65 2.69 12.63
CA GLU A 56 -10.93 2.01 13.88
C GLU A 56 -10.04 0.75 13.96
N TRP A 57 -9.01 0.81 14.81
CA TRP A 57 -8.21 -0.36 15.15
C TRP A 57 -9.10 -1.34 15.91
N ILE A 58 -9.35 -2.51 15.33
CA ILE A 58 -9.97 -3.61 16.06
C ILE A 58 -8.90 -4.14 17.01
N ASP A 59 -8.95 -3.71 18.28
CA ASP A 59 -8.29 -4.40 19.37
C ASP A 59 -8.98 -5.76 19.54
N ASP A 60 -8.22 -6.84 19.37
CA ASP A 60 -8.63 -8.22 19.67
C ASP A 60 -8.80 -8.43 21.18
#